data_AF-A0A2D6MGE5-F1
#
_entry.id   AF-A0A2D6MGE5-F1
#
_cell.length_a   1.000
_cell.length_b   1.000
_cell.length_c   1.000
_cell.angle_alpha   90.00
_cell.angle_beta   90.00
_cell.angle_gamma   90.00
#
_symmetry.space_group_name_H-M   'P 1'
#
loop_
_entity.id
_entity.type
_entity.pdbx_description
1 polymer ?
#
loop_
_entity_poly.entity_id
_entity_poly.type
_entity_poly.pdbx_seq_one_letter_code
_entity_poly.pdbx_strand_id
1 'polypeptide(L)'
;MSLKKFGPKDILTNTMKTHPSCEFFIFDSGVYYNSIPSTSGTINRGADVPITAGYVSLYELNVDRLSSSTGRFIGPLGKPEEPSVAVVDNGLIYPYITKDGTTLTWRSVATASNYATDFEFGDVMSSSYPMSASITREYMAPLAGKLITGDPTLLPAGADPVSDSTPVEVFNRPKYPHYWALKTTLDYYGYISEHYKVTASVNNSIVYKDQQTINLLSIPSIFYGSKIKPGTVSLKWYYTGSLAGELKDTRQNGELIQVWSSDSAAYNDKVGGVVLYDEGFVLLTGSWALNDETLPIVKGDGTAYAPSWKFFGAGANDGVSQATTGQNFYNASFVLSFKGTTEVQTTTMFANARRGEVNFSNNPTYLNYVSESAAIDETPQQADPNYWIITSSYLFEEKERTITNFGSSSAQHYSASFKRQVYISKIGVYDDNKNLIGIASLSSPVLKEEAQDLTFKIKLDI
;
A
#
# COMPACT_ATOMS: atom_id res chain seq x y z
N MET A 1 -12.74 -40.04 -9.96
CA MET A 1 -12.50 -38.71 -9.39
C MET A 1 -13.78 -38.27 -8.71
N SER A 2 -13.81 -38.20 -7.38
CA SER A 2 -14.99 -37.73 -6.66
C SER A 2 -15.07 -36.21 -6.75
N LEU A 3 -15.96 -35.70 -7.59
CA LEU A 3 -16.28 -34.26 -7.62
C LEU A 3 -17.41 -33.99 -6.62
N LYS A 4 -17.28 -32.92 -5.85
CA LYS A 4 -18.30 -32.47 -4.90
C LYS A 4 -18.69 -31.05 -5.24
N LYS A 5 -19.98 -30.82 -5.49
CA LYS A 5 -20.51 -29.47 -5.70
C LYS A 5 -20.58 -28.76 -4.36
N PHE A 6 -20.04 -27.55 -4.28
CA PHE A 6 -20.18 -26.72 -3.09
C PHE A 6 -21.65 -26.35 -2.87
N GLY A 7 -22.12 -26.54 -1.64
CA GLY A 7 -23.43 -26.06 -1.22
C GLY A 7 -23.40 -24.59 -0.79
N PRO A 8 -24.57 -23.95 -0.60
CA PRO A 8 -24.65 -22.56 -0.14
C PRO A 8 -23.98 -22.28 1.22
N LYS A 9 -23.81 -23.32 2.05
CA LYS A 9 -23.16 -23.23 3.36
C LYS A 9 -21.65 -23.49 3.31
N ASP A 10 -21.14 -23.96 2.18
CA ASP A 10 -19.72 -24.29 2.03
C ASP A 10 -18.90 -23.10 1.50
N ILE A 11 -19.56 -22.09 0.93
CA ILE A 11 -18.92 -20.87 0.43
C ILE A 11 -19.33 -19.69 1.31
N LEU A 12 -18.35 -19.00 1.87
CA LEU A 12 -18.56 -17.77 2.62
C LEU A 12 -17.74 -16.64 2.00
N THR A 13 -18.41 -15.55 1.65
CA THR A 13 -17.75 -14.30 1.29
C THR A 13 -17.45 -13.54 2.58
N ASN A 14 -16.17 -13.34 2.87
CA ASN A 14 -15.70 -12.62 4.05
C ASN A 14 -14.86 -11.43 3.62
N THR A 15 -14.79 -10.42 4.48
CA THR A 15 -13.82 -9.32 4.31
C THR A 15 -12.68 -9.52 5.28
N MET A 16 -11.47 -9.72 4.76
CA MET A 16 -10.25 -9.79 5.55
C MET A 16 -9.69 -8.38 5.76
N LYS A 17 -9.57 -7.98 7.01
CA LYS A 17 -8.92 -6.72 7.40
C LYS A 17 -7.44 -6.97 7.67
N THR A 18 -6.57 -6.37 6.88
CA THR A 18 -5.12 -6.47 7.06
C THR A 18 -4.53 -5.12 7.49
N HIS A 19 -3.35 -5.17 8.11
CA HIS A 19 -2.68 -3.99 8.68
C HIS A 19 -1.23 -3.90 8.20
N PRO A 20 -1.01 -3.54 6.92
CA PRO A 20 0.34 -3.38 6.39
C PRO A 20 1.10 -2.32 7.17
N SER A 21 2.35 -2.60 7.52
CA SER A 21 3.25 -1.61 8.13
C SER A 21 3.82 -0.70 7.05
N CYS A 22 3.86 0.59 7.34
CA CYS A 22 4.49 1.60 6.51
C CYS A 22 5.48 2.40 7.36
N GLU A 23 6.67 2.59 6.81
CA GLU A 23 7.72 3.40 7.41
C GLU A 23 8.25 4.40 6.39
N PHE A 24 8.36 5.65 6.80
CA PHE A 24 9.03 6.70 6.05
C PHE A 24 10.24 7.17 6.82
N PHE A 25 11.41 7.07 6.21
CA PHE A 25 12.63 7.66 6.69
C PHE A 25 12.91 8.93 5.88
N ILE A 26 13.14 10.05 6.57
CA ILE A 26 13.42 11.34 5.94
C ILE A 26 14.81 11.77 6.38
N PHE A 27 15.68 12.03 5.41
CA PHE A 27 17.05 12.44 5.65
C PHE A 27 17.52 13.32 4.49
N ASP A 28 18.09 14.47 4.81
CA ASP A 28 18.69 15.38 3.83
C ASP A 28 17.81 15.67 2.59
N SER A 29 16.55 16.05 2.82
CA SER A 29 15.56 16.27 1.74
C SER A 29 15.18 15.04 0.91
N GLY A 30 15.73 13.87 1.23
CA GLY A 30 15.32 12.58 0.69
C GLY A 30 14.25 11.94 1.57
N VAL A 31 13.25 11.34 0.93
CA VAL A 31 12.24 10.50 1.58
C VAL A 31 12.47 9.06 1.13
N TYR A 32 12.36 8.10 2.04
CA TYR A 32 12.52 6.68 1.76
C TYR A 32 11.35 5.91 2.35
N TYR A 33 10.73 5.06 1.54
CA TYR A 33 9.57 4.27 1.93
C TYR A 33 10.00 2.82 2.20
N ASN A 34 9.68 2.30 3.39
CA ASN A 34 10.03 0.95 3.86
C ASN A 34 11.53 0.61 3.70
N SER A 35 12.41 1.59 3.88
CA SER A 35 13.86 1.45 3.69
C SER A 35 14.27 0.92 2.31
N ILE A 36 13.43 1.14 1.29
CA ILE A 36 13.71 0.77 -0.09
C ILE A 36 14.52 1.92 -0.73
N PRO A 37 15.77 1.67 -1.19
CA PRO A 37 16.55 2.67 -1.91
C PRO A 37 15.98 2.88 -3.33
N SER A 38 16.44 3.91 -4.03
CA SER A 38 16.14 4.04 -5.46
C SER A 38 16.66 2.81 -6.21
N THR A 39 15.79 2.18 -6.99
CA THR A 39 16.15 1.05 -7.85
C THR A 39 16.29 1.55 -9.29
N SER A 40 17.35 1.12 -9.98
CA SER A 40 17.53 1.36 -11.41
C SER A 40 16.94 0.19 -12.20
N GLY A 41 16.38 0.48 -13.39
CA GLY A 41 15.79 -0.53 -14.27
C GLY A 41 16.83 -1.45 -14.91
N THR A 42 16.38 -2.61 -15.42
CA THR A 42 17.26 -3.56 -16.12
C THR A 42 17.61 -3.06 -17.53
N ILE A 43 16.67 -2.39 -18.20
CA ILE A 43 16.83 -1.74 -19.51
C ILE A 43 17.49 -0.37 -19.33
N ASN A 44 17.15 0.34 -18.25
CA ASN A 44 17.68 1.67 -17.91
C ASN A 44 18.95 1.62 -17.02
N ARG A 45 19.94 0.79 -17.36
CA ARG A 45 21.17 0.68 -16.55
C ARG A 45 21.85 2.04 -16.36
N GLY A 46 21.78 2.58 -15.14
CA GLY A 46 22.46 3.82 -14.75
C GLY A 46 21.61 5.09 -14.87
N ALA A 47 20.36 4.99 -15.32
CA ALA A 47 19.37 6.07 -15.19
C ALA A 47 18.40 5.74 -14.06
N ASP A 48 18.03 6.75 -13.27
CA ASP A 48 16.97 6.59 -12.28
C ASP A 48 15.66 6.24 -13.01
N VAL A 49 14.92 5.27 -12.47
CA VAL A 49 13.53 5.07 -12.88
C VAL A 49 12.81 6.42 -12.65
N PRO A 50 11.82 6.82 -13.48
CA PRO A 50 11.19 8.15 -13.34
C PRO A 50 10.55 8.46 -11.97
N ILE A 51 10.57 7.52 -11.02
CA ILE A 51 10.17 7.70 -9.62
C ILE A 51 11.39 7.90 -8.72
N THR A 52 11.39 8.99 -7.96
CA THR A 52 12.35 9.24 -6.89
C THR A 52 12.17 8.23 -5.75
N ALA A 53 13.23 7.91 -5.00
CA ALA A 53 13.11 7.13 -3.76
C ALA A 53 12.06 7.75 -2.81
N GLY A 54 11.33 6.90 -2.08
CA GLY A 54 10.25 7.32 -1.18
C GLY A 54 8.91 7.60 -1.84
N TYR A 55 8.83 7.52 -3.17
CA TYR A 55 7.60 7.66 -3.92
C TYR A 55 7.06 6.32 -4.39
N VAL A 56 5.74 6.23 -4.48
CA VAL A 56 5.03 5.12 -5.13
C VAL A 56 4.44 5.62 -6.44
N SER A 57 4.74 4.91 -7.54
CA SER A 57 4.09 5.16 -8.83
C SER A 57 2.62 4.75 -8.74
N LEU A 58 1.69 5.61 -9.16
CA LEU A 58 0.28 5.26 -9.19
C LEU A 58 -0.10 4.34 -10.36
N TYR A 59 0.68 4.36 -11.43
CA TYR A 59 0.30 3.70 -12.69
C TYR A 59 1.34 2.73 -13.24
N GLU A 60 2.59 2.79 -12.77
CA GLU A 60 3.69 1.89 -13.17
C GLU A 60 3.96 1.78 -14.69
N LEU A 61 3.36 2.66 -15.51
CA LEU A 61 3.40 2.60 -16.98
C LEU A 61 4.81 2.73 -17.59
N ASN A 62 5.72 3.48 -16.96
CA ASN A 62 7.11 3.65 -17.42
C ASN A 62 8.13 3.00 -16.51
N VAL A 63 7.74 1.96 -15.77
CA VAL A 63 8.71 1.09 -15.12
C VAL A 63 9.57 0.44 -16.21
N ASP A 64 10.88 0.56 -16.08
CA ASP A 64 11.89 -0.01 -16.98
C ASP A 64 11.80 0.44 -18.46
N ARG A 65 11.40 1.71 -18.72
CA ARG A 65 11.40 2.32 -20.05
C ARG A 65 12.48 3.38 -20.22
N LEU A 66 13.24 3.31 -21.31
CA LEU A 66 14.29 4.28 -21.62
C LEU A 66 13.72 5.56 -22.25
N SER A 67 14.00 6.70 -21.64
CA SER A 67 13.74 7.99 -22.26
C SER A 67 14.77 8.22 -23.38
N SER A 68 14.34 8.06 -24.63
CA SER A 68 15.16 8.25 -25.81
C SER A 68 14.29 8.73 -26.98
N SER A 69 14.81 9.62 -27.81
CA SER A 69 14.03 10.13 -28.96
C SER A 69 13.60 8.99 -29.89
N THR A 70 12.30 8.83 -30.13
CA THR A 70 11.77 7.82 -31.07
C THR A 70 11.60 8.39 -32.49
N GLY A 71 11.81 9.70 -32.67
CA GLY A 71 11.52 10.42 -33.91
C GLY A 71 10.02 10.58 -34.20
N ARG A 72 9.14 10.20 -33.26
CA ARG A 72 7.68 10.38 -33.36
C ARG A 72 7.24 11.55 -32.49
N PHE A 73 6.05 12.08 -32.77
CA PHE A 73 5.46 13.18 -32.01
C PHE A 73 3.94 13.03 -31.98
N ILE A 74 3.33 13.59 -30.94
CA ILE A 74 1.89 13.69 -30.76
C ILE A 74 1.51 15.15 -30.96
N GLY A 75 0.74 15.45 -32.00
CA GLY A 75 0.35 16.82 -32.38
C GLY A 75 0.19 17.00 -33.90
N PRO A 76 -0.08 18.23 -34.37
CA PRO A 76 -0.21 18.52 -35.79
C PRO A 76 1.08 18.24 -36.59
N LEU A 77 0.94 17.80 -37.84
CA LEU A 77 2.05 17.51 -38.76
C LEU A 77 2.91 18.77 -39.01
N GLY A 78 4.23 18.66 -38.81
CA GLY A 78 5.22 19.64 -39.29
C GLY A 78 5.80 20.63 -38.26
N LYS A 79 5.48 20.51 -36.96
CA LYS A 79 6.03 21.36 -35.88
C LYS A 79 6.58 20.58 -34.67
N PRO A 80 7.48 19.60 -34.83
CA PRO A 80 7.94 18.75 -33.73
C PRO A 80 8.87 19.43 -32.71
N GLU A 81 9.35 20.65 -33.01
CA GLU A 81 10.34 21.36 -32.19
C GLU A 81 9.72 22.37 -31.21
N GLU A 82 8.42 22.64 -31.33
CA GLU A 82 7.69 23.58 -30.47
C GLU A 82 6.91 22.81 -29.38
N PRO A 83 7.37 22.82 -28.11
CA PRO A 83 6.79 22.00 -27.04
C PRO A 83 5.35 22.40 -26.66
N SER A 84 4.89 23.58 -27.07
CA SER A 84 3.49 24.00 -26.94
C SER A 84 2.57 23.37 -27.99
N VAL A 85 3.09 22.98 -29.15
CA VAL A 85 2.29 22.52 -30.30
C VAL A 85 2.35 21.00 -30.47
N ALA A 86 3.49 20.38 -30.15
CA ALA A 86 3.67 18.94 -30.26
C ALA A 86 4.48 18.38 -29.08
N VAL A 87 4.10 17.18 -28.63
CA VAL A 87 4.83 16.44 -27.60
C VAL A 87 5.73 15.43 -28.30
N VAL A 88 7.04 15.56 -28.11
CA VAL A 88 8.04 14.61 -28.62
C VAL A 88 7.84 13.26 -27.92
N ASP A 89 7.72 12.20 -28.71
CA ASP A 89 7.73 10.83 -28.19
C ASP A 89 9.17 10.46 -27.83
N ASN A 90 9.43 10.33 -26.54
CA ASN A 90 10.71 9.89 -26.00
C ASN A 90 10.66 8.43 -25.49
N GLY A 91 9.65 7.65 -25.90
CA GLY A 91 9.49 6.25 -25.49
C GLY A 91 8.79 6.07 -24.13
N LEU A 92 8.55 7.16 -23.40
CA LEU A 92 7.76 7.18 -22.17
C LEU A 92 6.27 7.47 -22.46
N ILE A 93 5.41 6.92 -21.62
CA ILE A 93 3.96 7.14 -21.60
C ILE A 93 3.64 8.27 -20.63
N TYR A 94 2.97 9.30 -21.10
CA TYR A 94 2.42 10.36 -20.27
C TYR A 94 1.02 10.70 -20.75
N PRO A 95 0.13 11.13 -19.85
CA PRO A 95 -1.18 11.60 -20.27
C PRO A 95 -1.03 12.96 -20.97
N TYR A 96 -1.82 13.15 -22.02
CA TYR A 96 -1.89 14.40 -22.76
C TYR A 96 -3.34 14.76 -23.03
N ILE A 97 -3.59 16.04 -23.25
CA ILE A 97 -4.88 16.56 -23.66
C ILE A 97 -4.66 17.62 -24.74
N THR A 98 -5.52 17.63 -25.75
CA THR A 98 -5.50 18.65 -26.79
C THR A 98 -6.43 19.78 -26.38
N LYS A 99 -5.98 21.02 -26.49
CA LYS A 99 -6.80 22.19 -26.22
C LYS A 99 -7.96 22.25 -27.23
N ASP A 100 -9.18 22.16 -26.73
CA ASP A 100 -10.41 22.24 -27.51
C ASP A 100 -11.44 23.18 -26.83
N GLY A 101 -12.64 23.25 -27.39
CA GLY A 101 -13.73 24.07 -26.85
C GLY A 101 -14.24 23.66 -25.47
N THR A 102 -13.80 22.53 -24.91
CA THR A 102 -14.24 22.02 -23.61
C THR A 102 -13.50 22.63 -22.43
N THR A 103 -12.43 23.39 -22.68
CA THR A 103 -11.61 24.07 -21.66
C THR A 103 -10.94 23.16 -20.63
N LEU A 104 -10.84 21.86 -20.92
CA LEU A 104 -10.18 20.90 -20.05
C LEU A 104 -8.66 21.11 -20.05
N THR A 105 -8.06 21.13 -18.87
CA THR A 105 -6.61 21.31 -18.70
C THR A 105 -6.10 20.62 -17.43
N TRP A 106 -4.80 20.35 -17.38
CA TRP A 106 -4.14 19.82 -16.18
C TRP A 106 -4.02 20.91 -15.12
N ARG A 107 -4.14 20.54 -13.84
CA ARG A 107 -3.95 21.48 -12.72
C ARG A 107 -2.59 22.19 -12.79
N SER A 108 -1.53 21.47 -13.14
CA SER A 108 -0.18 22.02 -13.29
C SER A 108 -0.09 23.11 -14.34
N VAL A 109 -0.78 22.93 -15.48
CA VAL A 109 -0.83 23.89 -16.58
C VAL A 109 -1.71 25.09 -16.23
N ALA A 110 -2.77 24.90 -15.45
CA ALA A 110 -3.58 26.01 -14.94
C ALA A 110 -2.83 26.90 -13.92
N THR A 111 -1.79 26.37 -13.26
CA THR A 111 -1.02 27.09 -12.22
C THR A 111 0.22 27.79 -12.77
N ALA A 112 0.81 27.27 -13.86
CA ALA A 112 1.83 27.97 -14.64
C ALA A 112 1.10 28.94 -15.59
N SER A 113 1.00 30.20 -15.17
CA SER A 113 0.49 31.36 -15.92
C SER A 113 0.13 31.10 -17.39
N ASN A 114 -1.18 30.89 -17.60
CA ASN A 114 -1.97 31.18 -18.80
C ASN A 114 -2.23 30.07 -19.83
N TYR A 115 -3.07 29.09 -19.45
CA TYR A 115 -3.84 28.26 -20.40
C TYR A 115 -4.42 29.04 -21.60
N ALA A 116 -4.83 30.30 -21.39
CA ALA A 116 -5.40 31.15 -22.42
C ALA A 116 -4.38 31.81 -23.37
N THR A 117 -3.15 32.12 -22.90
CA THR A 117 -2.14 32.82 -23.73
C THR A 117 -1.04 31.90 -24.25
N ASP A 118 -0.82 30.76 -23.60
CA ASP A 118 0.33 29.91 -23.87
C ASP A 118 -0.01 28.72 -24.79
N PHE A 119 -1.30 28.51 -25.07
CA PHE A 119 -1.79 27.42 -25.91
C PHE A 119 -2.87 27.93 -26.88
N GLU A 120 -2.81 27.52 -28.13
CA GLU A 120 -3.84 27.72 -29.15
C GLU A 120 -4.79 26.51 -29.23
N PHE A 121 -5.93 26.67 -29.90
CA PHE A 121 -6.82 25.52 -30.15
C PHE A 121 -6.12 24.50 -31.06
N GLY A 122 -6.07 23.24 -30.62
CA GLY A 122 -5.33 22.16 -31.29
C GLY A 122 -3.96 21.86 -30.68
N ASP A 123 -3.47 22.67 -29.76
CA ASP A 123 -2.20 22.43 -29.06
C ASP A 123 -2.30 21.27 -28.08
N VAL A 124 -1.19 20.54 -27.92
CA VAL A 124 -1.13 19.35 -27.05
C VAL A 124 -0.45 19.71 -25.73
N MET A 125 -1.21 19.60 -24.64
CA MET A 125 -0.72 19.76 -23.28
C MET A 125 -0.44 18.39 -22.65
N SER A 126 0.80 18.13 -22.23
CA SER A 126 1.15 16.93 -21.45
C SER A 126 1.22 17.22 -19.95
N SER A 127 1.00 16.19 -19.13
CA SER A 127 1.31 16.23 -17.69
C SER A 127 2.58 15.44 -17.39
N SER A 128 3.11 15.61 -16.18
CA SER A 128 4.25 14.83 -15.71
C SER A 128 3.86 13.38 -15.41
N TYR A 129 4.62 12.44 -15.95
CA TYR A 129 4.77 11.10 -15.39
C TYR A 129 5.87 11.17 -14.31
N PRO A 130 5.82 10.43 -13.19
CA PRO A 130 5.06 9.22 -12.85
C PRO A 130 3.67 9.35 -12.23
N MET A 131 3.14 10.56 -12.03
CA MET A 131 2.02 10.78 -11.10
C MET A 131 2.25 9.95 -9.83
N SER A 132 3.24 10.34 -9.05
CA SER A 132 3.65 9.60 -7.86
C SER A 132 3.11 10.21 -6.58
N ALA A 133 2.95 9.37 -5.56
CA ALA A 133 2.59 9.79 -4.22
C ALA A 133 3.77 9.57 -3.27
N SER A 134 4.00 10.55 -2.39
CA SER A 134 4.88 10.47 -1.22
C SER A 134 4.24 11.32 -0.13
N ILE A 135 4.71 11.16 1.11
CA ILE A 135 4.38 12.11 2.17
C ILE A 135 4.89 13.50 1.81
N THR A 136 4.17 14.53 2.25
CA THR A 136 4.56 15.93 2.09
C THR A 136 4.40 16.68 3.40
N ARG A 137 5.32 17.61 3.66
CA ARG A 137 5.28 18.50 4.81
C ARG A 137 4.90 19.91 4.37
N GLU A 138 4.02 20.55 5.14
CA GLU A 138 3.69 21.97 5.03
C GLU A 138 3.94 22.65 6.38
N TYR A 139 4.98 23.50 6.43
CA TYR A 139 5.33 24.26 7.63
C TYR A 139 4.64 25.62 7.63
N MET A 140 3.64 25.78 8.51
CA MET A 140 2.75 26.95 8.54
C MET A 140 3.18 27.94 9.61
N ALA A 141 4.10 28.83 9.26
CA ALA A 141 4.62 29.86 10.15
C ALA A 141 4.32 31.30 9.67
N PRO A 142 4.29 32.29 10.59
CA PRO A 142 4.27 32.14 12.05
C PRO A 142 2.89 31.71 12.59
N LEU A 143 1.82 31.91 11.83
CA LEU A 143 0.43 31.62 12.19
C LEU A 143 -0.23 30.79 11.09
N ALA A 144 -0.85 29.66 11.43
CA ALA A 144 -1.53 28.79 10.48
C ALA A 144 -2.81 29.43 9.91
N GLY A 145 -3.49 30.28 10.68
CA GLY A 145 -4.66 31.04 10.24
C GLY A 145 -4.36 32.23 9.33
N LYS A 146 -3.08 32.49 9.00
CA LYS A 146 -2.67 33.69 8.25
C LYS A 146 -3.34 33.75 6.87
N LEU A 147 -3.89 34.92 6.56
CA LEU A 147 -4.36 35.28 5.23
C LEU A 147 -3.23 35.94 4.43
N ILE A 148 -3.26 35.87 3.10
CA ILE A 148 -2.15 36.36 2.26
C ILE A 148 -1.92 37.86 2.43
N THR A 149 -3.00 38.65 2.47
CA THR A 149 -2.94 40.11 2.60
C THR A 149 -2.77 40.56 4.05
N GLY A 150 -3.14 39.71 5.02
CA GLY A 150 -3.06 40.00 6.45
C GLY A 150 -4.14 40.95 6.98
N ASP A 151 -4.99 41.52 6.11
CA ASP A 151 -6.10 42.41 6.47
C ASP A 151 -7.40 41.60 6.70
N PRO A 152 -7.94 41.51 7.92
CA PRO A 152 -9.14 40.73 8.23
C PRO A 152 -10.44 41.37 7.75
N THR A 153 -10.42 42.60 7.21
CA THR A 153 -11.62 43.36 6.81
C THR A 153 -12.01 43.18 5.35
N LEU A 154 -11.12 42.59 4.54
CA LEU A 154 -11.36 42.31 3.12
C LEU A 154 -12.29 41.09 2.97
N LEU A 155 -13.33 41.23 2.14
CA LEU A 155 -14.34 40.20 1.91
C LEU A 155 -13.72 38.89 1.38
N PRO A 156 -14.23 37.71 1.78
CA PRO A 156 -13.82 36.44 1.21
C PRO A 156 -14.20 36.40 -0.27
N ALA A 157 -13.31 35.85 -1.12
CA ALA A 157 -13.47 35.83 -2.58
C ALA A 157 -14.83 35.24 -3.00
N GLY A 158 -15.78 36.13 -3.31
CA GLY A 158 -17.12 35.81 -3.79
C GLY A 158 -17.38 36.55 -5.09
N ALA A 159 -17.14 35.84 -6.19
CA ALA A 159 -17.62 36.08 -7.57
C ALA A 159 -17.20 37.35 -8.36
N ASP A 160 -16.77 37.02 -9.58
CA ASP A 160 -16.60 37.76 -10.84
C ASP A 160 -15.59 38.93 -10.98
N PRO A 161 -14.64 38.83 -11.95
CA PRO A 161 -13.82 39.95 -12.35
C PRO A 161 -14.64 40.85 -13.29
N VAL A 162 -15.35 41.84 -12.74
CA VAL A 162 -15.86 42.92 -13.58
C VAL A 162 -14.68 43.79 -13.99
N SER A 163 -14.38 43.76 -15.28
CA SER A 163 -13.47 44.67 -15.96
C SER A 163 -13.95 46.11 -15.81
N ASP A 164 -13.14 46.99 -15.21
CA ASP A 164 -12.61 48.20 -15.85
C ASP A 164 -11.70 48.95 -14.85
N SER A 165 -10.49 49.29 -15.31
CA SER A 165 -9.52 50.26 -14.76
C SER A 165 -9.60 50.68 -13.26
N THR A 166 -8.96 49.85 -12.40
CA THR A 166 -8.50 50.10 -11.00
C THR A 166 -9.58 50.29 -9.92
N PRO A 167 -9.48 49.65 -8.72
CA PRO A 167 -8.33 48.99 -8.10
C PRO A 167 -8.39 47.45 -8.19
N VAL A 168 -7.23 46.80 -8.05
CA VAL A 168 -7.12 45.36 -7.80
C VAL A 168 -7.92 45.07 -6.53
N GLU A 169 -9.10 44.44 -6.66
CA GLU A 169 -9.79 43.82 -5.53
C GLU A 169 -8.82 42.79 -4.94
N VAL A 170 -8.12 43.16 -3.87
CA VAL A 170 -7.21 42.27 -3.18
C VAL A 170 -8.07 41.28 -2.41
N PHE A 171 -8.43 40.17 -3.05
CA PHE A 171 -9.20 39.13 -2.39
C PHE A 171 -8.39 38.51 -1.26
N ASN A 172 -9.03 38.40 -0.10
CA ASN A 172 -8.42 37.81 1.06
C ASN A 172 -8.54 36.28 0.96
N ARG A 173 -7.45 35.62 0.57
CA ARG A 173 -7.38 34.16 0.52
C ARG A 173 -6.49 33.60 1.62
N PRO A 174 -6.81 32.39 2.15
CA PRO A 174 -5.92 31.70 3.08
C PRO A 174 -4.52 31.53 2.52
N LYS A 175 -3.49 31.85 3.31
CA LYS A 175 -2.11 31.52 2.95
C LYS A 175 -1.90 30.01 2.95
N TYR A 176 -2.55 29.31 3.89
CA TYR A 176 -2.48 27.87 4.09
C TYR A 176 -3.87 27.24 3.90
N PRO A 177 -4.29 26.99 2.65
CA PRO A 177 -5.64 26.51 2.36
C PRO A 177 -5.94 25.11 2.92
N HIS A 178 -4.93 24.23 3.00
CA HIS A 178 -5.12 22.89 3.56
C HIS A 178 -5.53 22.92 5.03
N TYR A 179 -4.90 23.77 5.85
CA TYR A 179 -5.31 23.92 7.25
C TYR A 179 -6.71 24.50 7.39
N TRP A 180 -7.07 25.49 6.56
CA TRP A 180 -8.43 26.05 6.55
C TRP A 180 -9.49 25.00 6.20
N ALA A 181 -9.20 24.12 5.24
CA ALA A 181 -10.09 23.00 4.90
C ALA A 181 -10.25 21.98 6.06
N LEU A 182 -9.22 21.82 6.89
CA LEU A 182 -9.24 20.90 8.02
C LEU A 182 -9.94 21.44 9.26
N LYS A 183 -10.22 22.75 9.37
CA LYS A 183 -10.81 23.34 10.59
C LYS A 183 -12.08 22.64 11.06
N THR A 184 -13.01 22.38 10.13
CA THR A 184 -14.27 21.69 10.45
C THR A 184 -14.02 20.25 10.90
N THR A 185 -13.09 19.54 10.25
CA THR A 185 -12.73 18.17 10.65
C THR A 185 -12.07 18.14 12.02
N LEU A 186 -11.20 19.11 12.31
CA LEU A 186 -10.55 19.28 13.61
C LEU A 186 -11.57 19.54 14.73
N ASP A 187 -12.50 20.46 14.52
CA ASP A 187 -13.56 20.71 15.50
C ASP A 187 -14.50 19.52 15.67
N TYR A 188 -14.77 18.76 14.59
CA TYR A 188 -15.54 17.52 14.66
C TYR A 188 -14.88 16.49 15.58
N TYR A 189 -13.56 16.27 15.51
CA TYR A 189 -12.86 15.35 16.40
C TYR A 189 -12.63 15.91 17.83
N GLY A 190 -13.11 17.13 18.11
CA GLY A 190 -13.04 17.75 19.43
C GLY A 190 -13.77 17.00 20.56
N TYR A 191 -14.65 16.03 20.24
CA TYR A 191 -15.25 15.15 21.24
C TYR A 191 -14.30 14.05 21.75
N ILE A 192 -13.29 13.69 20.97
CA ILE A 192 -12.30 12.66 21.33
C ILE A 192 -11.22 13.26 22.22
N SER A 193 -10.72 14.44 21.84
CA SER A 193 -9.73 15.20 22.60
C SER A 193 -9.87 16.70 22.33
N GLU A 194 -9.69 17.51 23.38
CA GLU A 194 -9.66 18.96 23.26
C GLU A 194 -8.48 19.46 22.40
N HIS A 195 -7.42 18.65 22.25
CA HIS A 195 -6.28 18.98 21.40
C HIS A 195 -6.60 19.03 19.91
N TYR A 196 -7.76 18.50 19.48
CA TYR A 196 -8.24 18.66 18.11
C TYR A 196 -8.89 20.01 17.85
N LYS A 197 -9.59 20.60 18.83
CA LYS A 197 -10.38 21.82 18.65
C LYS A 197 -9.51 22.96 18.14
N VAL A 198 -10.02 23.72 17.18
CA VAL A 198 -9.35 24.92 16.63
C VAL A 198 -9.26 26.01 17.69
N THR A 199 -10.27 26.09 18.55
CA THR A 199 -10.28 26.89 19.78
C THR A 199 -10.53 25.98 20.98
N ALA A 200 -9.56 25.89 21.90
CA ALA A 200 -9.65 25.07 23.10
C ALA A 200 -9.31 25.90 24.34
N SER A 201 -9.85 25.52 25.50
CA SER A 201 -9.36 26.00 26.79
C SER A 201 -8.46 24.93 27.38
N VAL A 202 -7.15 25.17 27.44
CA VAL A 202 -6.17 24.22 27.99
C VAL A 202 -5.48 24.90 29.17
N ASN A 203 -5.50 24.27 30.35
CA ASN A 203 -4.88 24.79 31.58
C ASN A 203 -5.29 26.25 31.90
N ASN A 204 -6.60 26.56 31.83
CA ASN A 204 -7.18 27.89 32.05
C ASN A 204 -6.71 28.98 31.06
N SER A 205 -6.09 28.61 29.94
CA SER A 205 -5.74 29.52 28.84
C SER A 205 -6.48 29.12 27.57
N ILE A 206 -7.05 30.09 26.87
CA ILE A 206 -7.66 29.85 25.56
C ILE A 206 -6.53 29.77 24.53
N VAL A 207 -6.46 28.64 23.83
CA VAL A 207 -5.49 28.36 22.78
C VAL A 207 -6.20 28.38 21.44
N TYR A 208 -5.74 29.26 20.56
CA TYR A 208 -6.20 29.35 19.18
C TYR A 208 -5.16 28.70 18.26
N LYS A 209 -5.51 27.57 17.62
CA LYS A 209 -4.63 26.93 16.62
C LYS A 209 -4.31 27.86 15.46
N ASP A 210 -5.24 28.75 15.12
CA ASP A 210 -5.08 29.78 14.10
C ASP A 210 -3.87 30.70 14.36
N GLN A 211 -3.55 30.94 15.63
CA GLN A 211 -2.46 31.82 16.06
C GLN A 211 -1.18 31.06 16.37
N GLN A 212 -1.11 29.77 16.05
CA GLN A 212 0.06 28.93 16.29
C GLN A 212 0.78 28.61 15.00
N THR A 213 2.07 28.33 15.12
CA THR A 213 2.81 27.66 14.06
C THR A 213 2.42 26.18 14.07
N ILE A 214 1.95 25.68 12.93
CA ILE A 214 1.54 24.29 12.76
C ILE A 214 2.45 23.65 11.73
N ASN A 215 2.86 22.42 12.02
CA ASN A 215 3.51 21.56 11.05
C ASN A 215 2.53 20.48 10.60
N LEU A 216 2.10 20.56 9.35
CA LEU A 216 1.17 19.60 8.77
C LEU A 216 1.96 18.58 7.95
N LEU A 217 1.79 17.30 8.28
CA LEU A 217 2.27 16.20 7.46
C LEU A 217 1.07 15.56 6.77
N SER A 218 1.13 15.47 5.45
CA SER A 218 0.12 14.82 4.62
C SER A 218 0.60 13.44 4.23
N ILE A 219 -0.20 12.42 4.52
CA ILE A 219 0.03 11.03 4.17
C ILE A 219 -1.03 10.65 3.13
N PRO A 220 -0.65 10.35 1.88
CA PRO A 220 -1.59 9.91 0.87
C PRO A 220 -2.28 8.57 1.23
N SER A 221 -3.55 8.42 0.84
CA SER A 221 -4.36 7.23 1.13
C SER A 221 -3.82 5.93 0.56
N ILE A 222 -3.01 5.98 -0.51
CA ILE A 222 -2.35 4.79 -1.05
C ILE A 222 -1.47 4.06 -0.01
N PHE A 223 -0.93 4.79 0.97
CA PHE A 223 -0.07 4.20 2.01
C PHE A 223 -0.84 3.56 3.16
N TYR A 224 -2.04 4.06 3.49
CA TYR A 224 -2.81 3.56 4.63
C TYR A 224 -4.09 2.81 4.26
N GLY A 225 -4.50 2.84 3.00
CA GLY A 225 -5.73 2.22 2.52
C GLY A 225 -6.96 3.00 2.98
N SER A 226 -7.81 2.35 3.79
CA SER A 226 -9.05 2.94 4.28
C SER A 226 -8.86 3.83 5.51
N LYS A 227 -7.97 3.45 6.43
CA LYS A 227 -7.73 4.16 7.69
C LYS A 227 -6.37 3.82 8.29
N ILE A 228 -5.67 4.81 8.84
CA ILE A 228 -4.50 4.55 9.69
C ILE A 228 -4.94 3.89 10.99
N LYS A 229 -4.36 2.74 11.33
CA LYS A 229 -4.72 1.99 12.54
C LYS A 229 -4.42 2.82 13.81
N PRO A 230 -5.43 3.12 14.66
CA PRO A 230 -5.20 3.80 15.93
C PRO A 230 -4.21 3.02 16.81
N GLY A 231 -3.37 3.73 17.54
CA GLY A 231 -2.35 3.17 18.43
C GLY A 231 -1.02 2.82 17.75
N THR A 232 -0.93 2.96 16.43
CA THR A 232 0.25 2.50 15.67
C THR A 232 1.17 3.59 15.17
N VAL A 233 0.75 4.84 15.26
CA VAL A 233 1.54 5.98 14.78
C VAL A 233 2.67 6.26 15.76
N SER A 234 3.90 6.26 15.26
CA SER A 234 5.11 6.65 16.00
C SER A 234 5.98 7.54 15.12
N LEU A 235 6.40 8.68 15.69
CA LEU A 235 7.28 9.66 15.07
C LEU A 235 8.56 9.72 15.90
N LYS A 236 9.70 9.47 15.27
CA LYS A 236 11.01 9.53 15.92
C LYS A 236 11.86 10.61 15.30
N TRP A 237 12.43 11.43 16.16
CA TRP A 237 13.41 12.45 15.80
C TRP A 237 14.79 11.93 16.13
N TYR A 238 15.73 12.06 15.20
CA TYR A 238 17.14 11.77 15.43
C TYR A 238 18.00 13.01 15.16
N TYR A 239 18.98 13.23 16.02
CA TYR A 239 20.03 14.23 15.85
C TYR A 239 21.39 13.52 15.80
N THR A 240 22.16 13.74 14.73
CA THR A 240 23.45 13.06 14.48
C THR A 240 23.37 11.53 14.62
N GLY A 241 22.23 10.93 14.27
CA GLY A 241 21.97 9.49 14.39
C GLY A 241 21.55 8.99 15.79
N SER A 242 21.59 9.84 16.82
CA SER A 242 21.07 9.52 18.15
C SER A 242 19.59 9.92 18.25
N LEU A 243 18.76 9.09 18.89
CA LEU A 243 17.35 9.42 19.11
C LEU A 243 17.29 10.68 19.99
N ALA A 244 16.59 11.72 19.51
CA ALA A 244 16.36 12.96 20.24
C ALA A 244 14.97 12.99 20.90
N GLY A 245 13.98 12.30 20.31
CA GLY A 245 12.65 12.18 20.89
C GLY A 245 11.76 11.19 20.15
N GLU A 246 10.72 10.68 20.84
CA GLU A 246 9.67 9.86 20.25
C GLU A 246 8.27 10.35 20.66
N LEU A 247 7.43 10.68 19.67
CA LEU A 247 5.98 10.81 19.84
C LEU A 247 5.29 9.51 19.46
N LYS A 248 4.33 9.08 20.26
CA LYS A 248 3.51 7.90 19.99
C LYS A 248 2.06 8.16 20.37
N ASP A 249 1.14 7.68 19.55
CA ASP A 249 -0.25 7.58 19.96
C ASP A 249 -0.43 6.35 20.85
N THR A 250 -0.31 6.54 22.17
CA THR A 250 -0.47 5.45 23.15
C THR A 250 -1.92 5.28 23.59
N ARG A 251 -2.73 6.34 23.47
CA ARG A 251 -4.13 6.38 23.93
C ARG A 251 -5.14 5.94 22.87
N GLN A 252 -4.73 5.75 21.61
CA GLN A 252 -5.60 5.38 20.49
C GLN A 252 -6.69 6.41 20.19
N ASN A 253 -6.56 7.61 20.74
CA ASN A 253 -7.45 8.75 20.56
C ASN A 253 -6.87 9.77 19.57
N GLY A 254 -5.67 9.48 19.02
CA GLY A 254 -4.99 10.30 18.02
C GLY A 254 -4.18 11.45 18.58
N GLU A 255 -4.09 11.57 19.91
CA GLU A 255 -3.09 12.40 20.56
C GLU A 255 -1.70 11.78 20.41
N LEU A 256 -0.77 12.53 19.86
CA LEU A 256 0.64 12.13 19.80
C LEU A 256 1.33 12.59 21.07
N ILE A 257 1.67 11.63 21.93
CA ILE A 257 2.24 11.87 23.24
C ILE A 257 3.74 11.63 23.19
N GLN A 258 4.52 12.53 23.77
CA GLN A 258 5.95 12.31 23.93
C GLN A 258 6.19 11.22 24.96
N VAL A 259 6.72 10.10 24.51
CA VAL A 259 7.08 8.96 25.36
C VAL A 259 8.52 9.09 25.84
N TRP A 260 9.38 9.72 25.04
CA TRP A 260 10.81 9.85 25.33
C TRP A 260 11.42 11.10 24.69
N SER A 261 12.44 11.67 25.33
CA SER A 261 13.29 12.77 24.83
C SER A 261 14.69 12.67 25.42
N SER A 262 15.71 13.15 24.70
CA SER A 262 17.12 13.12 25.11
C SER A 262 17.51 14.16 26.14
N ASP A 263 16.83 15.31 26.15
CA ASP A 263 17.16 16.46 27.01
C ASP A 263 16.42 16.40 28.34
N SER A 264 15.10 16.55 28.27
CA SER A 264 14.28 16.73 29.45
C SER A 264 13.03 15.86 29.42
N ALA A 265 12.91 15.03 30.45
CA ALA A 265 11.70 14.27 30.75
C ALA A 265 10.52 15.17 31.16
N ALA A 266 10.72 16.49 31.35
CA ALA A 266 9.67 17.42 31.77
C ALA A 266 8.48 17.49 30.80
N TYR A 267 8.72 17.17 29.52
CA TYR A 267 7.68 17.15 28.48
C TYR A 267 7.22 15.73 28.12
N ASN A 268 7.70 14.69 28.82
CA ASN A 268 7.12 13.37 28.68
C ASN A 268 5.67 13.40 29.15
N ASP A 269 4.83 12.58 28.51
CA ASP A 269 3.38 12.56 28.71
C ASP A 269 2.62 13.83 28.27
N LYS A 270 3.31 14.75 27.56
CA LYS A 270 2.66 15.90 26.91
C LYS A 270 2.31 15.60 25.46
N VAL A 271 1.22 16.20 24.99
CA VAL A 271 0.72 16.05 23.62
C VAL A 271 1.47 17.01 22.70
N GLY A 272 2.25 16.45 21.77
CA GLY A 272 3.01 17.19 20.75
C GLY A 272 2.24 17.47 19.46
N GLY A 273 1.11 16.80 19.27
CA GLY A 273 0.25 16.97 18.10
C GLY A 273 -0.92 15.99 18.06
N VAL A 274 -1.63 15.98 16.94
CA VAL A 274 -2.79 15.11 16.71
C VAL A 274 -2.73 14.44 15.34
N VAL A 275 -3.33 13.26 15.22
CA VAL A 275 -3.46 12.50 13.96
C VAL A 275 -4.93 12.41 13.56
N LEU A 276 -5.20 12.69 12.30
CA LEU A 276 -6.48 12.46 11.64
C LEU A 276 -6.39 11.14 10.87
N TYR A 277 -6.89 10.06 11.47
CA TYR A 277 -6.67 8.69 10.98
C TYR A 277 -7.33 8.37 9.64
N ASP A 278 -8.50 8.95 9.41
CA ASP A 278 -9.31 8.69 8.22
C ASP A 278 -8.84 9.59 7.06
N GLU A 279 -8.43 10.81 7.38
CA GLU A 279 -7.99 11.83 6.42
C GLU A 279 -6.49 11.73 6.07
N GLY A 280 -5.68 11.06 6.90
CA GLY A 280 -4.25 10.87 6.64
C GLY A 280 -3.38 12.09 6.98
N PHE A 281 -3.79 12.94 7.92
CA PHE A 281 -3.02 14.12 8.31
C PHE A 281 -2.45 14.01 9.72
N VAL A 282 -1.24 14.53 9.91
CA VAL A 282 -0.64 14.72 11.25
C VAL A 282 -0.38 16.20 11.46
N LEU A 283 -0.88 16.76 12.55
CA LEU A 283 -0.71 18.16 12.91
C LEU A 283 0.16 18.24 14.16
N LEU A 284 1.34 18.84 14.05
CA LEU A 284 2.27 18.99 15.17
C LEU A 284 2.36 20.45 15.61
N THR A 285 2.25 20.66 16.92
CA THR A 285 2.30 21.98 17.56
C THR A 285 3.33 22.05 18.69
N GLY A 286 3.94 20.93 19.06
CA GLY A 286 4.95 20.88 20.11
C GLY A 286 6.17 21.75 19.78
N SER A 287 6.41 22.77 20.60
CA SER A 287 7.41 23.82 20.37
C SER A 287 8.61 23.75 21.31
N TRP A 288 8.59 22.86 22.30
CA TRP A 288 9.69 22.66 23.24
C TRP A 288 10.88 21.95 22.58
N ALA A 289 12.08 22.21 23.10
CA ALA A 289 13.32 21.61 22.62
C ALA A 289 13.40 20.10 22.96
N LEU A 290 13.97 19.31 22.05
CA LEU A 290 14.24 17.88 22.24
C LEU A 290 15.70 17.61 22.66
N ASN A 291 16.59 18.54 22.35
CA ASN A 291 18.00 18.58 22.73
C ASN A 291 18.48 20.04 22.86
N ASP A 292 19.66 20.21 23.46
CA ASP A 292 20.31 21.51 23.65
C ASP A 292 20.96 22.06 22.36
N GLU A 293 21.00 21.25 21.31
CA GLU A 293 21.65 21.61 20.05
C GLU A 293 20.75 22.47 19.16
N THR A 294 21.35 23.20 18.23
CA THR A 294 20.61 23.99 17.25
C THR A 294 21.03 23.67 15.83
N LEU A 295 20.09 23.79 14.89
CA LEU A 295 20.34 23.61 13.47
C LEU A 295 19.40 24.47 12.62
N PRO A 296 19.81 24.87 11.41
CA PRO A 296 18.93 25.58 10.50
C PRO A 296 17.97 24.59 9.82
N ILE A 297 16.67 24.74 10.10
CA ILE A 297 15.62 23.79 9.68
C ILE A 297 14.43 24.47 8.98
N VAL A 298 14.51 25.80 8.79
CA VAL A 298 13.49 26.61 8.11
C VAL A 298 14.10 27.22 6.85
N LYS A 299 13.48 26.93 5.71
CA LYS A 299 13.91 27.38 4.38
C LYS A 299 14.12 28.91 4.33
N GLY A 300 15.33 29.33 3.97
CA GLY A 300 15.64 30.75 3.69
C GLY A 300 15.67 31.68 4.90
N ASP A 301 15.54 31.16 6.12
CA ASP A 301 15.51 31.96 7.35
C ASP A 301 16.91 32.17 7.95
N GLY A 302 17.86 31.27 7.66
CA GLY A 302 19.26 31.35 8.14
C GLY A 302 19.44 31.18 9.66
N THR A 303 18.36 31.23 10.44
CA THR A 303 18.34 31.08 11.89
C THR A 303 18.43 29.61 12.29
N ALA A 304 19.28 29.31 13.28
CA ALA A 304 19.35 27.99 13.89
C ALA A 304 18.29 27.86 15.00
N TYR A 305 17.56 26.75 14.99
CA TYR A 305 16.52 26.44 15.97
C TYR A 305 16.85 25.16 16.71
N ALA A 306 16.38 25.06 17.96
CA ALA A 306 16.38 23.79 18.66
C ALA A 306 15.40 22.81 17.99
N PRO A 307 15.78 21.54 17.79
CA PRO A 307 14.89 20.44 17.43
C PRO A 307 13.61 20.45 18.26
N SER A 308 12.46 20.45 17.59
CA SER A 308 11.13 20.45 18.22
C SER A 308 10.11 19.84 17.27
N TRP A 309 8.99 19.34 17.79
CA TRP A 309 7.98 18.62 17.00
C TRP A 309 7.38 19.44 15.84
N LYS A 310 7.30 20.77 15.98
CA LYS A 310 6.91 21.70 14.89
C LYS A 310 7.85 21.69 13.68
N PHE A 311 9.03 21.11 13.79
CA PHE A 311 10.00 21.00 12.70
C PHE A 311 10.12 19.58 12.13
N PHE A 312 9.27 18.65 12.57
CA PHE A 312 9.39 17.24 12.22
C PHE A 312 9.17 17.01 10.72
N GLY A 313 9.99 16.14 10.14
CA GLY A 313 9.90 15.78 8.72
C GLY A 313 10.39 16.87 7.78
N ALA A 314 11.22 17.81 8.26
CA ALA A 314 11.87 18.78 7.39
C ALA A 314 12.62 18.09 6.26
N GLY A 315 12.42 18.55 5.02
CA GLY A 315 12.93 17.91 3.82
C GLY A 315 11.95 16.93 3.16
N ALA A 316 10.79 16.64 3.76
CA ALA A 316 9.74 15.88 3.09
C ALA A 316 8.95 16.77 2.11
N ASN A 317 9.51 16.98 0.91
CA ASN A 317 8.86 17.68 -0.20
C ASN A 317 8.41 19.12 0.11
N ASP A 318 9.08 19.78 1.05
CA ASP A 318 8.84 21.17 1.48
C ASP A 318 9.90 22.15 0.94
N GLY A 319 10.91 21.64 0.23
CA GLY A 319 12.03 22.41 -0.29
C GLY A 319 13.08 22.82 0.75
N VAL A 320 13.07 22.19 1.93
CA VAL A 320 14.15 22.30 2.93
C VAL A 320 15.26 21.31 2.59
N SER A 321 16.47 21.81 2.36
CA SER A 321 17.66 21.00 2.10
C SER A 321 18.90 21.73 2.60
N GLN A 322 20.05 21.06 2.62
CA GLN A 322 21.33 21.71 2.95
C GLN A 322 21.61 22.96 2.11
N ALA A 323 21.12 23.00 0.87
CA ALA A 323 21.28 24.16 -0.01
C ALA A 323 20.38 25.35 0.39
N THR A 324 19.25 25.11 1.04
CA THR A 324 18.27 26.15 1.38
C THR A 324 18.29 26.58 2.85
N THR A 325 18.89 25.78 3.74
CA THR A 325 18.99 26.09 5.18
C THR A 325 20.43 26.12 5.70
N GLY A 326 21.35 25.38 5.09
CA GLY A 326 22.77 25.34 5.47
C GLY A 326 23.27 23.94 5.79
N GLN A 327 24.59 23.78 5.83
CA GLN A 327 25.26 22.48 5.91
C GLN A 327 24.77 21.64 7.08
N ASN A 328 24.64 22.20 8.28
CA ASN A 328 24.25 21.48 9.51
C ASN A 328 22.85 20.82 9.48
N PHE A 329 22.05 21.03 8.43
CA PHE A 329 20.77 20.33 8.25
C PHE A 329 20.93 18.81 8.16
N TYR A 330 22.06 18.31 7.67
CA TYR A 330 22.36 16.86 7.60
C TYR A 330 22.30 16.14 8.95
N ASN A 331 22.39 16.88 10.07
CA ASN A 331 22.29 16.28 11.40
C ASN A 331 20.86 15.82 11.75
N ALA A 332 19.84 16.26 11.00
CA ALA A 332 18.46 15.88 11.25
C ALA A 332 18.03 14.67 10.40
N SER A 333 17.44 13.69 11.07
CA SER A 333 16.70 12.61 10.40
C SER A 333 15.43 12.26 11.15
N PHE A 334 14.42 11.81 10.40
CA PHE A 334 13.08 11.56 10.92
C PHE A 334 12.60 10.18 10.50
N VAL A 335 11.87 9.51 11.39
CA VAL A 335 11.14 8.29 11.06
C VAL A 335 9.68 8.49 11.41
N LEU A 336 8.81 8.31 10.42
CA LEU A 336 7.37 8.16 10.62
C LEU A 336 7.01 6.69 10.37
N SER A 337 6.40 6.04 11.35
CA SER A 337 5.91 4.67 11.20
C SER A 337 4.44 4.57 11.61
N PHE A 338 3.67 3.81 10.85
CA PHE A 338 2.27 3.51 11.15
C PHE A 338 1.83 2.20 10.50
N LYS A 339 0.66 1.70 10.89
CA LYS A 339 0.01 0.59 10.17
C LYS A 339 -1.23 1.09 9.47
N GLY A 340 -1.37 0.77 8.19
CA GLY A 340 -2.59 1.02 7.44
C GLY A 340 -3.71 0.06 7.83
N THR A 341 -4.83 0.22 7.16
CA THR A 341 -5.95 -0.71 7.17
C THR A 341 -6.39 -0.93 5.73
N THR A 342 -6.32 -2.17 5.27
CA THR A 342 -6.85 -2.54 3.96
C THR A 342 -7.85 -3.66 4.14
N GLU A 343 -8.96 -3.56 3.42
CA GLU A 343 -10.03 -4.54 3.43
C GLU A 343 -9.99 -5.26 2.09
N VAL A 344 -9.65 -6.55 2.13
CA VAL A 344 -9.60 -7.42 0.96
C VAL A 344 -10.77 -8.37 1.04
N GLN A 345 -11.52 -8.51 -0.05
CA GLN A 345 -12.57 -9.50 -0.12
C GLN A 345 -11.94 -10.88 -0.31
N THR A 346 -12.39 -11.85 0.49
CA THR A 346 -11.86 -13.21 0.45
C THR A 346 -13.02 -14.19 0.44
N THR A 347 -13.03 -15.06 -0.56
CA THR A 347 -13.94 -16.20 -0.62
C THR A 347 -13.33 -17.36 0.17
N THR A 348 -14.02 -17.80 1.21
CA THR A 348 -13.66 -18.98 1.99
C THR A 348 -14.52 -20.16 1.55
N MET A 349 -13.90 -21.26 1.12
CA MET A 349 -14.57 -22.48 0.70
C MET A 349 -14.23 -23.62 1.66
N PHE A 350 -15.25 -24.38 2.08
CA PHE A 350 -15.10 -25.57 2.92
C PHE A 350 -15.28 -26.84 2.08
N ALA A 351 -14.18 -27.48 1.71
CA ALA A 351 -14.20 -28.77 1.05
C ALA A 351 -14.33 -29.87 2.10
N ASN A 352 -15.57 -30.29 2.36
CA ASN A 352 -15.91 -31.33 3.32
C ASN A 352 -15.75 -32.73 2.70
N ALA A 353 -14.85 -33.55 3.24
CA ALA A 353 -14.72 -34.98 2.94
C ALA A 353 -15.33 -35.79 4.10
N ARG A 354 -16.61 -36.14 3.96
CA ARG A 354 -17.36 -36.83 5.02
C ARG A 354 -16.96 -38.31 5.15
N ARG A 355 -17.41 -38.96 6.22
CA ARG A 355 -17.31 -40.40 6.44
C ARG A 355 -17.84 -41.15 5.23
N GLY A 356 -17.06 -42.09 4.71
CA GLY A 356 -17.39 -42.85 3.49
C GLY A 356 -17.16 -42.11 2.17
N GLU A 357 -16.87 -40.80 2.16
CA GLU A 357 -16.49 -40.05 0.96
C GLU A 357 -14.97 -40.02 0.77
N VAL A 358 -14.51 -39.87 -0.48
CA VAL A 358 -13.08 -39.72 -0.84
C VAL A 358 -12.22 -40.89 -0.30
N ASN A 359 -12.76 -42.11 -0.37
CA ASN A 359 -12.17 -43.32 0.20
C ASN A 359 -11.47 -44.23 -0.84
N PHE A 360 -11.34 -43.78 -2.10
CA PHE A 360 -10.55 -44.47 -3.12
C PHE A 360 -9.69 -43.48 -3.92
N SER A 361 -8.49 -43.94 -4.33
CA SER A 361 -7.61 -43.21 -5.24
C SER A 361 -7.92 -43.60 -6.69
N ASN A 362 -7.81 -42.63 -7.59
CA ASN A 362 -7.84 -42.89 -9.04
C ASN A 362 -6.50 -43.41 -9.59
N ASN A 363 -5.46 -43.49 -8.76
CA ASN A 363 -4.14 -43.95 -9.17
C ASN A 363 -4.09 -45.49 -9.19
N PRO A 364 -3.84 -46.17 -10.32
CA PRO A 364 -3.87 -47.63 -10.42
C PRO A 364 -2.77 -48.37 -9.64
N THR A 365 -1.86 -47.67 -8.96
CA THR A 365 -0.76 -48.28 -8.18
C THR A 365 -1.20 -49.03 -6.91
N TYR A 366 -2.50 -49.13 -6.61
CA TYR A 366 -3.03 -49.89 -5.46
C TYR A 366 -3.26 -51.38 -5.75
N LEU A 367 -3.03 -51.86 -6.98
CA LEU A 367 -3.16 -53.27 -7.32
C LEU A 367 -1.85 -53.99 -7.00
N ASN A 368 -1.92 -55.14 -6.31
CA ASN A 368 -0.74 -55.99 -6.14
C ASN A 368 -0.31 -56.51 -7.51
N TYR A 369 0.97 -56.37 -7.81
CA TYR A 369 1.57 -57.09 -8.93
C TYR A 369 1.59 -58.58 -8.59
N VAL A 370 0.83 -59.39 -9.32
CA VAL A 370 0.91 -60.85 -9.20
C VAL A 370 2.14 -61.30 -9.99
N SER A 371 3.29 -61.44 -9.31
CA SER A 371 4.36 -62.25 -9.86
C SER A 371 3.92 -63.70 -9.79
N GLU A 372 3.85 -64.37 -10.93
CA GLU A 372 3.58 -65.80 -11.05
C GLU A 372 4.72 -66.58 -10.37
N SER A 373 4.63 -66.74 -9.04
CA SER A 373 5.53 -67.56 -8.24
C SER A 373 4.74 -68.68 -7.57
N ALA A 374 4.12 -69.52 -8.39
CA ALA A 374 3.60 -70.83 -7.98
C ALA A 374 3.38 -71.81 -9.16
N ALA A 375 4.14 -71.67 -10.25
CA ALA A 375 4.28 -72.73 -11.25
C ALA A 375 5.76 -73.04 -11.43
N ILE A 376 6.29 -73.83 -10.49
CA ILE A 376 7.47 -74.64 -10.77
C ILE A 376 6.95 -75.79 -11.63
N ASP A 377 6.82 -75.56 -12.93
CA ASP A 377 6.95 -76.66 -13.87
C ASP A 377 7.48 -76.14 -15.21
N GLU A 378 8.48 -76.85 -15.68
CA GLU A 378 9.45 -76.43 -16.67
C GLU A 378 8.81 -76.29 -18.06
N THR A 379 8.80 -75.08 -18.63
CA THR A 379 9.17 -74.80 -20.04
C THR A 379 9.17 -73.29 -20.30
N PRO A 380 10.22 -72.72 -20.93
CA PRO A 380 10.35 -71.28 -21.10
C PRO A 380 9.57 -70.80 -22.34
N GLN A 381 8.33 -70.35 -22.15
CA GLN A 381 7.65 -69.50 -23.13
C GLN A 381 7.21 -68.22 -22.46
N GLN A 382 8.11 -67.24 -22.55
CA GLN A 382 7.90 -65.79 -22.57
C GLN A 382 6.42 -65.36 -22.39
N ALA A 383 5.95 -65.38 -21.14
CA ALA A 383 4.62 -64.92 -20.79
C ALA A 383 4.66 -63.41 -20.54
N ASP A 384 3.98 -62.69 -21.43
CA ASP A 384 3.77 -61.24 -21.36
C ASP A 384 2.96 -60.89 -20.09
N PRO A 385 3.47 -60.08 -19.14
CA PRO A 385 2.90 -59.92 -17.80
C PRO A 385 1.57 -59.11 -17.73
N ASN A 386 0.90 -58.88 -18.87
CA ASN A 386 -0.36 -58.14 -18.99
C ASN A 386 -1.50 -58.93 -19.65
N TYR A 387 -1.30 -60.20 -19.96
CA TYR A 387 -2.41 -61.10 -20.32
C TYR A 387 -3.21 -61.33 -19.02
N TRP A 388 -4.54 -61.29 -18.92
CA TRP A 388 -5.50 -62.22 -19.52
C TRP A 388 -6.93 -61.67 -19.29
N ILE A 389 -7.56 -61.15 -20.35
CA ILE A 389 -9.02 -61.11 -20.48
C ILE A 389 -9.37 -62.37 -21.27
N ILE A 390 -10.07 -63.33 -20.66
CA ILE A 390 -10.59 -64.49 -21.41
C ILE A 390 -11.93 -64.06 -21.98
N THR A 391 -11.92 -63.67 -23.26
CA THR A 391 -13.15 -63.36 -24.01
C THR A 391 -13.49 -64.53 -24.92
N SER A 392 -14.68 -65.10 -24.75
CA SER A 392 -15.26 -66.03 -25.72
C SER A 392 -16.68 -65.60 -26.06
N SER A 393 -17.26 -66.17 -27.11
CA SER A 393 -18.65 -65.91 -27.51
C SER A 393 -19.71 -66.34 -26.46
N TYR A 394 -19.31 -67.03 -25.38
CA TYR A 394 -20.23 -67.59 -24.38
C TYR A 394 -19.84 -67.31 -22.92
N LEU A 395 -18.68 -66.71 -22.67
CA LEU A 395 -18.23 -66.45 -21.29
C LEU A 395 -17.34 -65.20 -21.25
N PHE A 396 -17.66 -64.33 -20.30
CA PHE A 396 -16.81 -63.24 -19.82
C PHE A 396 -16.53 -63.50 -18.34
N GLU A 397 -15.25 -63.63 -17.99
CA GLU A 397 -14.83 -63.78 -16.59
C GLU A 397 -13.66 -62.84 -16.31
N GLU A 398 -13.86 -61.93 -15.34
CA GLU A 398 -12.84 -61.02 -14.84
C GLU A 398 -12.19 -61.64 -13.60
N LYS A 399 -10.89 -61.91 -13.66
CA LYS A 399 -10.15 -62.55 -12.56
C LYS A 399 -10.06 -61.61 -11.35
N GLU A 400 -10.36 -62.12 -10.15
CA GLU A 400 -10.27 -61.35 -8.90
C GLU A 400 -8.85 -60.78 -8.68
N ARG A 401 -8.75 -59.45 -8.49
CA ARG A 401 -7.48 -58.75 -8.22
C ARG A 401 -7.36 -58.40 -6.75
N THR A 402 -6.23 -58.74 -6.13
CA THR A 402 -5.94 -58.33 -4.75
C THR A 402 -5.42 -56.90 -4.69
N ILE A 403 -6.01 -56.08 -3.82
CA ILE A 403 -5.60 -54.70 -3.55
C ILE A 403 -4.46 -54.70 -2.52
N THR A 404 -3.41 -53.91 -2.75
CA THR A 404 -2.33 -53.69 -1.77
C THR A 404 -2.91 -53.07 -0.49
N ASN A 405 -2.74 -53.71 0.66
CA ASN A 405 -3.03 -53.08 1.95
C ASN A 405 -1.80 -52.32 2.45
N PHE A 406 -1.91 -51.01 2.62
CA PHE A 406 -0.87 -50.13 3.15
C PHE A 406 -1.16 -49.67 4.59
N GLY A 407 -2.15 -50.27 5.26
CA GLY A 407 -2.36 -50.09 6.70
C GLY A 407 -1.24 -50.77 7.50
N SER A 408 -0.39 -49.99 8.17
CA SER A 408 0.67 -50.51 9.04
C SER A 408 0.15 -50.83 10.43
N SER A 409 0.59 -51.95 11.00
CA SER A 409 0.41 -52.26 12.42
C SER A 409 1.65 -51.88 13.22
N SER A 410 1.48 -51.45 14.47
CA SER A 410 2.59 -51.18 15.39
C SER A 410 3.25 -52.44 15.96
N ALA A 411 2.65 -53.62 15.75
CA ALA A 411 3.18 -54.90 16.19
C ALA A 411 3.98 -55.58 15.07
N GLN A 412 5.18 -56.07 15.42
CA GLN A 412 5.99 -56.89 14.52
C GLN A 412 5.23 -58.18 14.17
N HIS A 413 5.29 -58.57 12.88
CA HIS A 413 4.64 -59.78 12.33
C HIS A 413 3.10 -59.81 12.35
N TYR A 414 2.43 -58.67 12.56
CA TYR A 414 0.98 -58.58 12.47
C TYR A 414 0.55 -57.79 11.23
N SER A 415 -0.17 -58.44 10.30
CA SER A 415 -0.81 -57.76 9.16
C SER A 415 -2.15 -57.19 9.60
N ALA A 416 -2.31 -55.87 9.56
CA ALA A 416 -3.59 -55.24 9.84
C ALA A 416 -4.64 -55.64 8.79
N SER A 417 -5.91 -55.70 9.17
CA SER A 417 -7.00 -55.92 8.23
C SER A 417 -7.09 -54.77 7.22
N PHE A 418 -7.56 -55.07 6.01
CA PHE A 418 -7.74 -54.06 4.97
C PHE A 418 -8.74 -52.99 5.43
N LYS A 419 -8.31 -51.72 5.38
CA LYS A 419 -9.15 -50.55 5.61
C LYS A 419 -9.06 -49.63 4.41
N ARG A 420 -10.21 -49.10 3.97
CA ARG A 420 -10.25 -48.06 2.93
C ARG A 420 -9.70 -46.76 3.50
N GLN A 421 -8.59 -46.31 2.93
CA GLN A 421 -7.93 -45.07 3.32
C GLN A 421 -7.22 -44.44 2.12
N VAL A 422 -7.15 -43.11 2.08
CA VAL A 422 -6.57 -42.34 0.96
C VAL A 422 -5.72 -41.20 1.51
N TYR A 423 -4.61 -40.87 0.83
CA TYR A 423 -3.85 -39.66 1.11
C TYR A 423 -4.34 -38.52 0.22
N ILE A 424 -4.82 -37.43 0.84
CA ILE A 424 -5.21 -36.22 0.14
C ILE A 424 -3.98 -35.31 0.09
N SER A 425 -3.49 -35.04 -1.13
CA SER A 425 -2.32 -34.17 -1.36
C SER A 425 -2.66 -32.86 -2.05
N LYS A 426 -3.69 -32.85 -2.90
CA LYS A 426 -4.14 -31.69 -3.67
C LYS A 426 -5.66 -31.65 -3.76
N ILE A 427 -6.21 -30.45 -3.75
CA ILE A 427 -7.64 -30.19 -3.91
C ILE A 427 -7.81 -29.28 -5.13
N GLY A 428 -8.46 -29.79 -6.17
CA GLY A 428 -8.79 -29.00 -7.36
C GLY A 428 -10.14 -28.30 -7.20
N VAL A 429 -10.19 -27.02 -7.51
CA VAL A 429 -11.42 -26.22 -7.58
C VAL A 429 -11.79 -26.09 -9.06
N TYR A 430 -13.04 -26.38 -9.39
CA TYR A 430 -13.54 -26.40 -10.76
C TYR A 430 -14.72 -25.43 -10.92
N ASP A 431 -14.88 -24.89 -12.13
CA ASP A 431 -16.08 -24.13 -12.52
C ASP A 431 -17.27 -25.05 -12.83
N ASP A 432 -18.42 -24.46 -13.17
CA ASP A 432 -19.63 -25.20 -13.55
C ASP A 432 -19.46 -26.07 -14.81
N ASN A 433 -18.51 -25.72 -15.68
CA ASN A 433 -18.16 -26.45 -16.89
C ASN A 433 -17.08 -27.53 -16.65
N LYS A 434 -16.65 -27.73 -15.41
CA LYS A 434 -15.57 -28.63 -14.99
C LYS A 434 -14.18 -28.23 -15.51
N ASN A 435 -13.97 -26.97 -15.83
CA ASN A 435 -12.63 -26.42 -16.02
C ASN A 435 -11.97 -26.18 -14.66
N LEU A 436 -10.70 -26.54 -14.55
CA LEU A 436 -9.94 -26.34 -13.33
C LEU A 436 -9.58 -24.85 -13.18
N ILE A 437 -10.07 -24.21 -12.11
CA ILE A 437 -9.82 -22.79 -11.81
C ILE A 437 -8.76 -22.58 -10.73
N GLY A 438 -8.43 -23.62 -9.96
CA GLY A 438 -7.35 -23.54 -8.97
C GLY A 438 -6.98 -24.90 -8.37
N ILE A 439 -5.74 -25.01 -7.87
CA ILE A 439 -5.25 -26.17 -7.12
C ILE A 439 -4.72 -25.71 -5.76
N ALA A 440 -5.32 -26.18 -4.68
CA ALA A 440 -4.76 -26.08 -3.35
C ALA A 440 -3.87 -27.30 -3.07
N SER A 441 -2.56 -27.10 -2.97
CA SER A 441 -1.61 -28.16 -2.61
C SER A 441 -1.32 -28.14 -1.12
N LEU A 442 -1.25 -29.33 -0.51
CA LEU A 442 -0.88 -29.49 0.90
C LEU A 442 0.62 -29.77 1.01
N SER A 443 1.28 -29.15 1.99
CA SER A 443 2.71 -29.37 2.25
C SER A 443 3.02 -30.81 2.67
N SER A 444 2.09 -31.46 3.35
CA SER A 444 2.16 -32.87 3.72
C SER A 444 0.81 -33.53 3.41
N PRO A 445 0.79 -34.66 2.66
CA PRO A 445 -0.45 -35.37 2.39
C PRO A 445 -1.13 -35.84 3.68
N VAL A 446 -2.43 -35.62 3.78
CA VAL A 446 -3.22 -36.01 4.97
C VAL A 446 -3.89 -37.35 4.71
N LEU A 447 -3.66 -38.31 5.60
CA LEU A 447 -4.36 -39.60 5.58
C LEU A 447 -5.83 -39.40 5.96
N LYS A 448 -6.74 -39.91 5.13
CA LYS A 448 -8.17 -39.97 5.37
C LYS A 448 -8.60 -41.43 5.46
N GLU A 449 -9.01 -41.87 6.64
CA GLU A 449 -9.67 -43.17 6.82
C GLU A 449 -11.17 -43.07 6.51
N GLU A 450 -11.79 -44.19 6.13
CA GLU A 450 -13.23 -44.24 5.83
C GLU A 450 -14.13 -43.75 6.97
N ALA A 451 -13.74 -44.01 8.23
CA ALA A 451 -14.50 -43.64 9.42
C ALA A 451 -14.38 -42.16 9.83
N GLN A 452 -13.39 -41.43 9.29
CA GLN A 452 -13.08 -40.06 9.70
C GLN A 452 -13.91 -39.03 8.93
N ASP A 453 -13.97 -37.80 9.43
CA ASP A 453 -14.46 -36.62 8.72
C ASP A 453 -13.31 -35.62 8.62
N LEU A 454 -13.03 -35.10 7.42
CA LEU A 454 -12.04 -34.05 7.22
C LEU A 454 -12.67 -32.87 6.49
N THR A 455 -12.31 -31.65 6.89
CA THR A 455 -12.71 -30.42 6.22
C THR A 455 -11.49 -29.61 5.87
N PHE A 456 -11.36 -29.25 4.59
CA PHE A 456 -10.30 -28.36 4.14
C PHE A 456 -10.86 -26.96 3.94
N LYS A 457 -10.27 -26.00 4.65
CA LYS A 457 -10.60 -24.58 4.51
C LYS A 457 -9.69 -23.95 3.47
N ILE A 458 -10.26 -23.62 2.31
CA ILE A 458 -9.56 -22.95 1.21
C ILE A 458 -9.94 -21.46 1.27
N LYS A 459 -8.95 -20.58 1.14
CA LYS A 459 -9.18 -19.13 1.05
C LYS A 459 -8.67 -18.66 -0.31
N LEU A 460 -9.50 -17.87 -0.98
CA LEU A 460 -9.19 -17.22 -2.25
C LEU A 460 -9.44 -15.73 -2.09
N ASP A 461 -8.41 -14.92 -2.29
CA ASP A 461 -8.55 -13.47 -2.36
C ASP A 461 -9.17 -13.12 -3.72
N ILE A 462 -10.21 -12.27 -3.72
CA ILE A 462 -11.01 -11.92 -4.90
C ILE A 462 -11.00 -10.42 -5.17
#